data_AF-A0A5B6WP63-F1
#
_entry.id   AF-A0A5B6WP63-F1
#
_cell.length_a   1.000
_cell.length_b   1.000
_cell.length_c   1.000
_cell.angle_alpha   90.00
_cell.angle_beta   90.00
_cell.angle_gamma   90.00
#
_symmetry.space_group_name_H-M   'P 1'
#
loop_
_entity.id
_entity.type
_entity.pdbx_description
1 polymer ?
#
loop_
_entity_poly.entity_id
_entity_poly.type
_entity_poly.pdbx_seq_one_letter_code
_entity_poly.pdbx_strand_id
1 'polypeptide(L)'
;MHKDDVLKTTFKTHQDHLRFLVMLFGLNNAPSTFESIVNNLFQFYLRKFVMLYVKFSKCDFRSEKIEYLGHVINHQRVSMDARIVECIINWPLPQSVKELKGLLGLIGYYRRFVSNYKAIAQPLTNLLNKNAFRWIDQTMTS
;
A
#
# COMPACT_ATOMS: atom_id res chain seq x y z
N MET A 1 -11.40 14.32 -15.84
CA MET A 1 -10.41 13.69 -16.73
C MET A 1 -9.97 14.69 -17.77
N HIS A 2 -8.70 14.70 -18.19
CA HIS A 2 -8.28 15.50 -19.35
C HIS A 2 -9.00 14.98 -20.60
N LYS A 3 -9.44 15.87 -21.49
CA LYS A 3 -10.29 15.49 -22.64
C LYS A 3 -9.64 14.40 -23.51
N ASP A 4 -8.32 14.50 -23.72
CA ASP A 4 -7.55 13.56 -24.53
C ASP A 4 -7.42 12.16 -23.89
N ASP A 5 -7.63 12.05 -22.58
CA ASP A 5 -7.53 10.78 -21.85
C ASP A 5 -8.89 10.11 -21.63
N VAL A 6 -10.01 10.80 -21.90
CA VAL A 6 -11.37 10.24 -21.71
C VAL A 6 -11.56 8.98 -22.56
N LEU A 7 -11.08 8.98 -23.81
CA LEU A 7 -11.21 7.81 -24.69
C LEU A 7 -10.47 6.58 -24.17
N LYS A 8 -9.38 6.75 -23.42
CA LYS A 8 -8.61 5.66 -22.80
C LYS A 8 -9.36 4.97 -21.66
N THR A 9 -10.44 5.59 -21.17
CA THR A 9 -11.30 5.04 -20.11
C THR A 9 -12.55 4.34 -20.64
N THR A 10 -12.66 4.17 -21.97
CA THR A 10 -13.83 3.55 -22.60
C THR A 10 -13.95 2.08 -22.19
N PHE A 11 -15.14 1.65 -21.77
CA PHE A 11 -15.47 0.25 -21.55
C PHE A 11 -16.74 -0.13 -22.32
N LYS A 12 -16.87 -1.42 -22.64
CA LYS A 12 -18.06 -1.97 -23.29
C LYS A 12 -18.99 -2.58 -22.26
N THR A 13 -20.26 -2.25 -22.36
CA THR A 13 -21.36 -3.04 -21.82
C THR A 13 -21.89 -3.95 -22.93
N HIS A 14 -22.84 -4.85 -22.61
CA HIS A 14 -23.45 -5.73 -23.62
C HIS A 14 -24.11 -4.94 -24.75
N GLN A 15 -24.60 -3.72 -24.48
CA GLN A 15 -25.39 -2.94 -25.43
C GLN A 15 -24.63 -1.72 -25.96
N ASP A 16 -23.81 -1.07 -25.13
CA ASP A 16 -23.20 0.21 -25.48
C ASP A 16 -21.77 0.41 -24.95
N HIS A 17 -21.10 1.40 -25.52
CA HIS A 17 -19.81 1.89 -25.04
C HIS A 17 -19.99 3.10 -24.11
N LEU A 18 -19.44 3.01 -22.91
CA LEU A 18 -19.47 4.07 -21.91
C LEU A 18 -18.04 4.56 -21.62
N ARG A 19 -17.92 5.79 -21.11
CA ARG A 19 -16.64 6.44 -20.78
C ARG A 19 -16.75 7.16 -19.44
N PHE A 20 -15.64 7.27 -18.72
CA PHE A 20 -15.61 7.99 -17.46
C PHE A 20 -15.21 9.45 -17.66
N LEU A 21 -15.99 10.36 -17.10
CA LEU A 21 -15.69 11.80 -17.12
C LEU A 21 -14.90 12.24 -15.87
N VAL A 22 -15.04 11.48 -14.79
CA VAL A 22 -14.30 11.63 -13.54
C VAL A 22 -13.21 10.58 -13.43
N MET A 23 -12.27 10.79 -12.50
CA MET A 23 -11.25 9.80 -12.20
C MET A 23 -11.91 8.53 -11.68
N LEU A 24 -11.61 7.39 -12.31
CA LEU A 24 -12.14 6.08 -11.93
C LEU A 24 -11.16 5.31 -11.03
N PHE A 25 -11.69 4.32 -10.31
CA PHE A 25 -10.88 3.37 -9.56
C PHE A 25 -10.06 2.46 -10.49
N GLY A 26 -8.90 1.98 -10.01
CA GLY A 26 -8.05 1.06 -10.75
C GLY A 26 -7.00 1.70 -11.67
N LEU A 27 -6.97 3.04 -11.77
CA LEU A 27 -5.87 3.73 -12.44
C LEU A 27 -4.66 3.81 -11.51
N ASN A 28 -3.48 3.41 -12.00
CA ASN A 28 -2.24 3.38 -11.22
C ASN A 28 -1.90 4.73 -10.55
N ASN A 29 -2.24 5.84 -11.21
CA ASN A 29 -1.94 7.19 -10.72
C ASN A 29 -3.14 7.91 -10.10
N ALA A 30 -4.29 7.24 -9.93
CA ALA A 30 -5.48 7.90 -9.37
C ALA A 30 -5.24 8.44 -7.94
N PRO A 31 -4.66 7.66 -7.00
CA PRO A 31 -4.44 8.15 -5.64
C PRO A 31 -3.52 9.38 -5.58
N SER A 32 -2.39 9.35 -6.30
CA SER A 32 -1.43 10.46 -6.33
C SER A 32 -1.98 11.70 -7.01
N THR A 33 -2.76 11.52 -8.09
CA THR A 33 -3.42 12.64 -8.77
C THR A 33 -4.48 13.28 -7.88
N PHE A 34 -5.29 12.47 -7.18
CA PHE A 34 -6.28 12.97 -6.22
C PHE A 34 -5.62 13.75 -5.08
N GLU A 35 -4.60 13.17 -4.44
CA GLU A 35 -3.85 13.80 -3.36
C GLU A 35 -3.26 15.14 -3.79
N SER A 36 -2.59 15.18 -4.95
CA SER A 36 -1.99 16.42 -5.48
C SER A 36 -3.04 17.49 -5.78
N ILE A 37 -4.17 17.11 -6.38
CA ILE A 37 -5.26 18.05 -6.67
C ILE A 37 -5.82 18.63 -5.36
N VAL A 38 -6.09 17.80 -4.35
CA VAL A 38 -6.64 18.25 -3.07
C VAL A 38 -5.64 19.16 -2.35
N ASN A 39 -4.38 18.75 -2.25
CA ASN A 39 -3.37 19.42 -1.44
C ASN A 39 -2.78 20.67 -2.10
N ASN A 40 -2.62 20.68 -3.42
CA ASN A 40 -1.92 21.77 -4.11
C ASN A 40 -2.86 22.72 -4.86
N LEU A 41 -3.93 22.19 -5.47
CA LEU A 41 -4.82 23.00 -6.31
C LEU A 41 -6.03 23.49 -5.52
N PHE A 42 -6.69 22.60 -4.79
CA PHE A 42 -7.97 22.91 -4.15
C PHE A 42 -7.87 23.40 -2.72
N GLN A 43 -6.71 23.30 -2.06
CA GLN A 43 -6.54 23.72 -0.66
C GLN A 43 -7.13 25.09 -0.35
N PHE A 44 -6.92 26.10 -1.21
CA PHE A 44 -7.41 27.48 -1.03
C PHE A 44 -8.91 27.67 -1.36
N TYR A 45 -9.52 26.67 -1.99
CA TYR A 45 -10.89 26.69 -2.50
C TYR A 45 -11.82 25.72 -1.75
N LEU A 46 -11.26 24.88 -0.86
CA LEU A 46 -12.02 24.02 0.03
C LEU A 46 -13.02 24.85 0.82
N ARG A 47 -14.28 24.41 0.86
CA ARG A 47 -15.42 25.07 1.53
C ARG A 47 -15.86 26.41 0.92
N LYS A 48 -15.28 26.85 -0.21
CA LYS A 48 -15.78 28.00 -0.98
C LYS A 48 -16.67 27.54 -2.13
N PHE A 49 -16.07 26.77 -3.04
CA PHE A 49 -16.76 26.16 -4.18
C PHE A 49 -16.30 24.72 -4.44
N VAL A 50 -15.30 24.22 -3.70
CA VAL A 50 -14.91 22.81 -3.71
C VAL A 50 -15.37 22.16 -2.41
N MET A 51 -16.21 21.13 -2.53
CA MET A 51 -16.68 20.32 -1.42
C MET A 51 -16.04 18.93 -1.47
N LEU A 52 -15.47 18.50 -0.34
CA LEU A 52 -14.97 17.15 -0.14
C LEU A 52 -15.88 16.43 0.83
N TYR A 53 -16.27 15.21 0.45
CA TYR A 53 -17.11 14.35 1.27
C TYR A 53 -16.28 13.20 1.81
N VAL A 54 -16.40 12.95 3.11
CA VAL A 54 -15.82 11.78 3.77
C VAL A 54 -16.87 10.69 3.88
N LYS A 55 -16.47 9.44 3.70
CA LYS A 55 -17.36 8.29 3.91
C LYS A 55 -17.44 8.04 5.42
N PHE A 56 -18.52 8.49 6.06
CA PHE A 56 -18.69 8.42 7.52
C PHE A 56 -18.52 7.00 8.07
N SER A 57 -18.98 5.98 7.36
CA SER A 57 -18.80 4.57 7.75
C SER A 57 -17.34 4.09 7.80
N LYS A 58 -16.39 4.90 7.34
CA LYS A 58 -14.94 4.64 7.39
C LYS A 58 -14.22 5.61 8.32
N CYS A 59 -14.94 6.52 8.98
CA CYS A 59 -14.36 7.46 9.91
C CYS A 59 -14.43 6.88 11.32
N ASP A 60 -13.32 6.97 12.04
CA ASP A 60 -13.26 6.68 13.46
C ASP A 60 -12.88 7.98 14.19
N PHE A 61 -13.69 8.39 15.15
CA PHE A 61 -13.55 9.67 15.85
C PHE A 61 -13.42 9.44 17.35
N ARG A 62 -12.54 10.22 17.99
CA ARG A 62 -12.32 10.17 19.46
C ARG A 62 -11.95 8.76 19.95
N SER A 63 -11.22 8.00 19.14
CA SER A 63 -10.71 6.69 19.50
C SER A 63 -9.34 6.79 20.16
N GLU A 64 -9.07 5.96 21.18
CA GLU A 64 -7.78 5.91 21.85
C GLU A 64 -6.68 5.29 20.99
N LYS A 65 -7.10 4.49 19.99
CA LYS A 65 -6.24 3.83 19.01
C LYS A 65 -6.89 3.91 17.63
N ILE A 66 -6.11 4.22 16.59
CA ILE A 66 -6.61 4.27 15.22
C ILE A 66 -5.73 3.46 14.29
N GLU A 67 -6.37 2.70 13.40
CA GLU A 67 -5.69 2.01 12.31
C GLU A 67 -5.49 2.97 11.14
N TYR A 68 -4.24 3.16 10.73
CA TYR A 68 -3.89 4.07 9.64
C TYR A 68 -2.68 3.54 8.87
N LEU A 69 -2.86 3.33 7.55
CA LEU A 69 -1.83 2.85 6.62
C LEU A 69 -1.09 1.58 7.13
N GLY A 70 -1.81 0.61 7.69
CA GLY A 70 -1.20 -0.64 8.21
C GLY A 70 -0.50 -0.50 9.57
N HIS A 71 -0.65 0.64 10.23
CA HIS A 71 -0.16 0.88 11.58
C HIS A 71 -1.31 1.11 12.55
N VAL A 72 -1.08 0.80 13.83
CA VAL A 72 -1.95 1.18 14.93
C VAL A 72 -1.28 2.34 15.67
N ILE A 73 -1.94 3.49 15.64
CA ILE A 73 -1.48 4.73 16.27
C ILE A 73 -2.28 4.95 17.55
N ASN A 74 -1.60 5.22 18.65
CA ASN A 74 -2.22 5.68 19.90
C ASN A 74 -1.55 6.97 20.38
N HIS A 75 -1.94 7.48 21.56
CA HIS A 75 -1.46 8.76 22.10
C HIS A 75 0.07 8.93 22.18
N GLN A 76 0.86 7.86 22.21
CA GLN A 76 2.30 7.93 22.48
C GLN A 76 3.17 7.12 21.51
N ARG A 77 2.59 6.14 20.82
CA ARG A 77 3.34 5.22 19.96
C ARG A 77 2.61 4.91 18.67
N VAL A 78 3.42 4.64 17.65
CA VAL A 78 3.01 3.92 16.45
C VAL A 78 3.44 2.48 16.63
N SER A 79 2.56 1.54 16.33
CA SER A 79 2.82 0.10 16.42
C SER A 79 2.35 -0.61 15.15
N MET A 80 2.84 -1.83 14.94
CA MET A 80 2.42 -2.66 13.82
C MET A 80 1.01 -3.20 14.06
N ASP A 81 0.24 -3.35 12.99
CA ASP A 81 -1.03 -4.06 13.02
C ASP A 81 -0.80 -5.55 13.30
N ALA A 82 -1.48 -6.08 14.32
CA ALA A 82 -1.36 -7.47 14.73
C ALA A 82 -1.67 -8.47 13.61
N ARG A 83 -2.61 -8.14 12.71
CA ARG A 83 -2.97 -8.97 11.57
C ARG A 83 -1.82 -9.10 10.58
N ILE A 84 -1.07 -8.01 10.37
CA ILE A 84 0.08 -8.02 9.48
C ILE A 84 1.23 -8.80 10.11
N VAL A 85 1.43 -8.65 11.42
CA VAL A 85 2.41 -9.46 12.17
C VAL A 85 2.07 -10.94 12.04
N GLU A 86 0.81 -11.32 12.24
CA GLU A 86 0.35 -12.71 12.09
C GLU A 86 0.54 -13.23 10.65
N CYS A 87 0.22 -12.41 9.64
CA CYS A 87 0.47 -12.77 8.24
C CYS A 87 1.96 -12.99 7.94
N ILE A 88 2.87 -12.23 8.56
CA ILE A 88 4.31 -12.40 8.39
C ILE A 88 4.79 -13.67 9.10
N ILE A 89 4.29 -13.93 10.32
CA ILE A 89 4.64 -15.14 11.10
C ILE A 89 4.18 -16.41 10.36
N ASN A 90 2.97 -16.39 9.81
CA ASN A 90 2.38 -17.53 9.10
C ASN A 90 2.71 -17.54 7.59
N TRP A 91 3.63 -16.68 7.15
CA TRP A 91 3.94 -16.57 5.74
C TRP A 91 4.57 -17.89 5.23
N PRO A 92 4.05 -18.48 4.14
CA PRO A 92 4.59 -19.74 3.63
C PRO A 92 6.02 -19.52 3.13
N LEU A 93 6.88 -20.52 3.29
CA LEU A 93 8.26 -20.43 2.82
C LEU A 93 8.29 -20.05 1.33
N PRO A 94 8.90 -18.92 0.94
CA PRO A 94 8.89 -18.46 -0.44
C PRO A 94 9.51 -19.53 -1.35
N GLN A 95 8.80 -19.96 -2.39
CA GLN A 95 9.33 -20.95 -3.35
C GLN A 95 9.93 -20.27 -4.60
N SER A 96 9.81 -18.95 -4.68
CA SER A 96 10.31 -18.17 -5.81
C SER A 96 10.97 -16.86 -5.37
N VAL A 97 11.86 -16.35 -6.23
CA VAL A 97 12.45 -15.01 -6.06
C VAL A 97 11.37 -13.92 -6.00
N LYS A 98 10.24 -14.10 -6.70
CA LYS A 98 9.12 -13.15 -6.69
C LYS A 98 8.45 -13.11 -5.32
N GLU A 99 8.17 -14.26 -4.73
CA GLU A 99 7.61 -14.35 -3.38
C GLU A 99 8.58 -13.82 -2.32
N LEU A 100 9.87 -14.16 -2.43
CA LEU A 100 10.88 -13.65 -1.51
C LEU A 100 11.00 -12.11 -1.59
N LYS A 101 10.93 -11.53 -2.79
CA LYS A 101 10.86 -10.07 -2.97
C LYS A 101 9.61 -9.47 -2.32
N GLY A 102 8.46 -10.13 -2.48
CA GLY A 102 7.21 -9.70 -1.84
C GLY A 102 7.31 -9.69 -0.32
N LEU A 103 7.83 -10.78 0.26
CA LEU A 103 8.07 -10.91 1.71
C LEU A 103 9.03 -9.84 2.23
N LEU A 104 10.21 -9.69 1.58
CA LEU A 104 11.19 -8.67 1.97
C LEU A 104 10.67 -7.25 1.81
N GLY A 105 9.81 -6.99 0.82
CA GLY A 105 9.12 -5.71 0.66
C GLY A 105 8.19 -5.42 1.84
N LEU A 106 7.40 -6.42 2.25
CA LEU A 106 6.47 -6.30 3.39
C LEU A 106 7.22 -6.11 4.71
N ILE A 107 8.20 -6.96 5.02
CA ILE A 107 9.00 -6.81 6.25
C ILE A 107 9.79 -5.49 6.21
N GLY A 108 10.31 -5.12 5.03
CA GLY A 108 11.02 -3.87 4.81
C GLY A 108 10.17 -2.62 5.12
N TYR A 109 8.86 -2.65 4.85
CA TYR A 109 7.93 -1.59 5.23
C TYR A 109 7.91 -1.36 6.75
N TYR A 110 8.01 -2.45 7.53
CA TYR A 110 8.00 -2.43 8.99
C TYR A 110 9.39 -2.45 9.64
N ARG A 111 10.47 -2.29 8.86
CA ARG A 111 11.87 -2.38 9.35
C ARG A 111 12.19 -1.54 10.58
N ARG A 112 11.46 -0.42 10.81
CA ARG A 112 11.65 0.44 11.98
C ARG A 112 11.33 -0.24 13.32
N PHE A 113 10.54 -1.32 13.28
CA PHE A 113 10.11 -2.10 14.45
C PHE A 113 10.92 -3.38 14.63
N VAL A 114 11.86 -3.66 13.72
CA VAL A 114 12.68 -4.88 13.73
C VAL A 114 14.13 -4.49 14.06
N SER A 115 14.56 -4.84 15.27
CA SER A 115 15.94 -4.64 15.72
C SER A 115 16.90 -5.40 14.80
N ASN A 116 18.01 -4.75 14.40
CA ASN A 116 19.02 -5.33 13.51
C ASN A 116 18.47 -5.85 12.17
N TYR A 117 17.38 -5.27 11.65
CA TYR A 117 16.76 -5.68 10.38
C TYR A 117 17.77 -5.89 9.24
N LYS A 118 18.76 -4.99 9.09
CA LYS A 118 19.75 -5.10 8.01
C LYS A 118 20.54 -6.40 8.10
N ALA A 119 20.96 -6.81 9.30
CA ALA A 119 21.71 -8.06 9.48
C ALA A 119 20.85 -9.29 9.16
N ILE A 120 19.58 -9.26 9.58
CA ILE A 120 18.60 -10.34 9.35
C ILE A 120 18.22 -10.45 7.87
N ALA A 121 17.97 -9.31 7.21
CA ALA A 121 17.51 -9.27 5.82
C ALA A 121 18.64 -9.46 4.79
N GLN A 122 19.91 -9.22 5.16
CA GLN A 122 21.05 -9.35 4.24
C GLN A 122 21.17 -10.75 3.59
N PRO A 123 21.17 -11.88 4.33
CA PRO A 123 21.25 -13.20 3.72
C PRO A 123 20.09 -13.46 2.76
N LEU A 124 18.87 -13.06 3.13
CA LEU A 124 17.69 -13.18 2.28
C LEU A 124 17.76 -12.29 1.04
N THR A 125 18.32 -11.07 1.17
CA THR A 125 18.50 -10.15 0.05
C THR A 125 19.53 -10.69 -0.94
N ASN A 126 20.57 -11.40 -0.47
CA ASN A 126 21.56 -12.04 -1.33
C ASN A 126 20.95 -13.14 -2.24
N LEU A 127 19.88 -13.81 -1.77
CA LEU A 127 19.13 -14.80 -2.56
C LEU A 127 18.33 -14.18 -3.72
N LEU A 128 18.20 -12.85 -3.77
CA LEU A 128 17.55 -12.13 -4.87
C LEU A 128 18.42 -11.99 -6.12
N ASN A 129 19.72 -12.30 -6.02
CA ASN A 129 20.67 -12.23 -7.12
C ASN A 129 20.42 -13.36 -8.15
N LYS A 130 20.85 -13.13 -9.40
CA LYS A 130 20.68 -14.11 -10.50
C LYS A 130 21.32 -15.45 -10.10
N ASN A 131 20.55 -16.54 -10.24
CA ASN A 131 20.95 -17.92 -9.94
C ASN A 131 21.32 -18.23 -8.47
N ALA A 132 21.05 -17.32 -7.53
CA ALA A 132 21.38 -17.49 -6.11
C ALA A 132 20.26 -18.13 -5.28
N PHE A 133 19.05 -18.28 -5.84
CA PHE A 133 17.88 -18.76 -5.10
C PHE A 133 17.97 -20.28 -4.86
N ARG A 134 18.56 -20.66 -3.73
CA ARG A 134 18.51 -22.00 -3.14
C ARG A 134 18.33 -21.84 -1.65
N TRP A 135 17.30 -22.46 -1.09
CA TRP A 135 17.19 -22.60 0.36
C TRP A 135 18.35 -23.50 0.82
N ILE A 136 19.30 -22.93 1.54
CA ILE A 136 20.36 -23.68 2.23
C ILE A 136 19.88 -23.81 3.67
N ASP A 137 20.04 -24.95 4.32
CA ASP A 137 19.54 -25.21 5.69
C ASP A 137 19.92 -24.11 6.72
N GLN A 138 21.00 -23.37 6.47
CA GLN A 138 21.42 -22.19 7.25
C GLN A 138 20.44 -20.99 7.24
N THR A 139 19.45 -20.98 6.34
CA THR A 139 18.44 -19.92 6.21
C THR A 139 17.15 -20.19 6.99
N MET A 140 17.02 -21.35 7.63
CA MET A 140 15.82 -21.77 8.37
C MET A 140 15.93 -21.69 9.90
N THR A 141 17.09 -21.33 10.44
CA THR A 141 17.31 -21.25 11.90
C THR A 141 17.78 -19.87 12.34
N SER A 142 16.83 -19.01 12.73
CA SER A 142 16.93 -18.04 13.83
C SER A 142 15.56 -17.49 14.17
#